data_AF-A0A9N9N7Y5-F1
#
_entry.id   AF-A0A9N9N7Y5-F1
#
_cell.length_a   1.000
_cell.length_b   1.000
_cell.length_c   1.000
_cell.angle_alpha   90.00
_cell.angle_beta   90.00
_cell.angle_gamma   90.00
#
_symmetry.space_group_name_H-M   'P 1'
#
loop_
_entity.id
_entity.type
_entity.pdbx_description
1 polymer ?
#
loop_
_entity_poly.entity_id
_entity_poly.type
_entity_poly.pdbx_seq_one_letter_code
_entity_poly.pdbx_strand_id
1 'polypeptide(L)'
;MPNQNLPANVDELIQFISVNSEYETITKHLAPILKQIPQQFYLQGTSDNRDPLDVLDPNFCSLPYTYFLAARCQADRPNVARLIQYILQFLTVFDARHIRLVPDKFLQVAQGLCRLTTLYGN
;
A
#
# COMPACT_ATOMS: atom_id res chain seq x y z
N MET A 1 6.27 25.39 -5.88
CA MET A 1 6.36 23.91 -6.02
C MET A 1 5.42 23.52 -7.15
N PRO A 2 5.78 22.60 -8.07
CA PRO A 2 4.84 22.21 -9.11
C PRO A 2 3.65 21.51 -8.43
N ASN A 3 2.44 21.98 -8.73
CA ASN A 3 1.19 21.31 -8.38
C ASN A 3 1.16 19.97 -9.10
N GLN A 4 1.70 18.91 -8.49
CA GLN A 4 1.46 17.55 -8.96
C GLN A 4 0.02 17.22 -8.59
N ASN A 5 -0.84 17.13 -9.61
CA ASN A 5 -2.22 16.68 -9.43
C ASN A 5 -2.21 15.29 -8.79
N LEU A 6 -2.97 15.13 -7.71
CA LEU A 6 -3.16 13.83 -7.08
C LEU A 6 -3.86 12.88 -8.07
N PRO A 7 -3.53 11.57 -8.07
CA PRO A 7 -4.21 10.60 -8.91
C PRO A 7 -5.73 10.61 -8.63
N ALA A 8 -6.55 10.64 -9.68
CA ALA A 8 -8.01 10.68 -9.53
C ALA A 8 -8.59 9.30 -9.15
N ASN A 9 -7.91 8.22 -9.54
CA ASN A 9 -8.32 6.84 -9.31
C ASN A 9 -7.09 5.93 -9.15
N VAL A 10 -7.34 4.68 -8.77
CA VAL A 10 -6.31 3.69 -8.48
C VAL A 10 -5.48 3.34 -9.73
N ASP A 11 -6.09 3.28 -10.91
CA ASP A 11 -5.37 3.01 -12.17
C ASP A 11 -4.33 4.10 -12.47
N GLU A 12 -4.71 5.37 -12.30
CA GLU A 12 -3.79 6.51 -12.41
C GLU A 12 -2.65 6.44 -11.38
N LEU A 13 -2.96 6.01 -10.15
CA LEU A 13 -1.92 5.82 -9.12
C LEU A 13 -0.96 4.69 -9.52
N ILE A 14 -1.45 3.56 -10.02
CA ILE A 14 -0.61 2.44 -10.48
C ILE A 14 0.27 2.89 -11.64
N GLN A 15 -0.27 3.67 -12.58
CA GLN A 15 0.50 4.23 -13.68
C GLN A 15 1.56 5.23 -13.19
N PHE A 16 1.23 6.04 -12.18
CA PHE A 16 2.20 6.95 -11.58
C PHE A 16 3.33 6.21 -10.85
N ILE A 17 3.02 5.12 -10.16
CA ILE A 17 3.98 4.24 -9.49
C ILE A 17 4.94 3.62 -10.52
N SER A 18 4.42 3.11 -11.65
CA SER A 18 5.26 2.46 -12.67
C SER A 18 6.29 3.42 -13.27
N VAL A 19 5.91 4.67 -13.50
CA VAL A 19 6.79 5.74 -14.01
C VAL A 19 7.81 6.24 -12.97
N ASN A 20 7.52 6.11 -11.66
CA ASN A 20 8.37 6.62 -10.57
C ASN A 20 8.92 5.47 -9.68
N SER A 21 9.28 4.35 -10.30
CA SER A 21 9.73 3.13 -9.61
C SER A 21 11.23 3.15 -9.24
N GLU A 22 11.99 4.13 -9.70
CA GLU A 22 13.40 4.31 -9.34
C GLU A 22 13.57 4.94 -7.96
N TYR A 23 14.54 4.48 -7.16
CA TYR A 23 14.68 4.90 -5.76
C TYR A 23 14.78 6.44 -5.56
N GLU A 24 15.50 7.15 -6.43
CA GLU A 24 15.61 8.60 -6.34
C GLU A 24 14.29 9.32 -6.63
N THR A 25 13.47 8.81 -7.56
CA THR A 25 12.16 9.39 -7.90
C THR A 25 11.11 9.03 -6.85
N ILE A 26 11.25 7.87 -6.20
CA ILE A 26 10.39 7.45 -5.09
C ILE A 26 10.39 8.48 -3.96
N THR A 27 11.57 8.92 -3.52
CA THR A 27 11.67 9.86 -2.39
C THR A 27 11.19 11.27 -2.75
N LYS A 28 11.45 11.73 -3.98
CA LYS A 28 11.14 13.10 -4.43
C LYS A 28 9.70 13.28 -4.93
N HIS A 29 9.10 12.25 -5.52
CA HIS A 29 7.81 12.35 -6.21
C HIS A 29 6.77 11.40 -5.64
N LEU A 30 7.10 10.12 -5.43
CA LEU A 30 6.10 9.14 -5.02
C LEU A 30 5.69 9.28 -3.55
N ALA A 31 6.66 9.35 -2.64
CA ALA A 31 6.38 9.41 -1.20
C ALA A 31 5.54 10.63 -0.78
N PRO A 32 5.79 11.86 -1.29
CA PRO A 32 4.94 13.02 -0.97
C PRO A 32 3.50 12.87 -1.47
N ILE A 33 3.30 12.27 -2.65
CA ILE A 33 1.96 12.05 -3.21
C ILE A 33 1.19 11.03 -2.38
N LEU A 34 1.79 9.88 -2.06
CA LEU A 34 1.13 8.84 -1.26
C LEU A 34 0.71 9.37 0.13
N LYS A 35 1.48 10.27 0.74
CA LYS A 35 1.11 10.88 2.03
C LYS A 35 -0.13 11.77 1.96
N GLN A 36 -0.41 12.36 0.80
CA GLN A 36 -1.54 13.28 0.61
C GLN A 36 -2.85 12.57 0.23
N ILE A 37 -2.76 11.33 -0.25
CA ILE A 37 -3.93 10.55 -0.65
C ILE A 37 -4.72 10.12 0.60
N PRO A 38 -6.04 10.34 0.66
CA PRO A 38 -6.87 9.91 1.79
C PRO A 38 -6.87 8.39 1.97
N GLN A 39 -6.96 7.92 3.22
CA GLN A 39 -6.93 6.48 3.53
C GLN A 39 -7.99 5.67 2.78
N GLN A 40 -9.20 6.23 2.59
CA GLN A 40 -10.32 5.59 1.89
C GLN A 40 -10.00 5.25 0.44
N PHE A 41 -9.10 5.99 -0.20
CA PHE A 41 -8.66 5.74 -1.56
C PHE A 41 -8.00 4.36 -1.69
N TYR A 42 -7.21 3.97 -0.69
CA TYR A 42 -6.49 2.70 -0.65
C TYR A 42 -7.38 1.47 -0.37
N LEU A 43 -8.68 1.68 -0.13
CA LEU A 43 -9.67 0.61 -0.03
C LEU A 43 -10.31 0.27 -1.39
N GLN A 44 -10.06 1.09 -2.41
CA GLN A 44 -10.65 0.93 -3.73
C GLN A 44 -9.93 -0.14 -4.56
N GLY A 45 -10.65 -0.72 -5.52
CA GLY A 45 -10.10 -1.54 -6.59
C GLY A 45 -9.67 -0.69 -7.79
N THR A 46 -9.06 -1.33 -8.77
CA THR A 46 -8.87 -0.75 -10.12
C THR A 46 -10.20 -0.66 -10.87
N SER A 47 -10.20 0.06 -11.99
CA SER A 47 -11.35 0.23 -12.89
C SER A 47 -11.95 -1.11 -13.40
N ASP A 48 -11.13 -2.15 -13.51
CA ASP A 48 -11.52 -3.51 -13.89
C ASP A 48 -11.85 -4.41 -12.68
N ASN A 49 -12.07 -3.82 -11.50
CA ASN A 49 -12.37 -4.50 -10.23
C ASN A 49 -11.27 -5.46 -9.75
N ARG A 50 -10.03 -5.32 -10.22
CA ARG A 50 -8.89 -6.05 -9.65
C ARG A 50 -8.45 -5.41 -8.33
N ASP A 51 -7.82 -6.25 -7.51
CA ASP A 51 -7.20 -5.79 -6.28
C ASP A 51 -5.79 -5.23 -6.61
N PRO A 52 -5.48 -3.97 -6.26
CA PRO A 52 -4.16 -3.39 -6.44
C PRO A 52 -3.01 -4.20 -5.82
N LEU A 53 -3.29 -4.96 -4.75
CA LEU A 53 -2.30 -5.84 -4.12
C LEU A 53 -1.99 -7.10 -4.94
N ASP A 54 -2.83 -7.48 -5.92
CA ASP A 54 -2.51 -8.50 -6.94
C ASP A 54 -1.71 -7.93 -8.11
N VAL A 55 -1.81 -6.61 -8.35
CA VAL A 55 -1.22 -5.94 -9.52
C VAL A 55 0.19 -5.42 -9.21
N LEU A 56 0.40 -4.91 -8.00
CA LEU A 56 1.68 -4.35 -7.57
C LEU A 56 2.63 -5.46 -7.11
N ASP A 57 3.88 -5.41 -7.56
CA ASP A 57 4.93 -6.29 -7.04
C ASP A 57 5.42 -5.76 -5.67
N PRO A 58 5.27 -6.51 -4.56
CA PRO A 58 5.65 -6.06 -3.22
C PRO A 58 7.16 -5.79 -3.04
N ASN A 59 8.04 -6.34 -3.88
CA ASN A 59 9.47 -6.09 -3.85
C ASN A 59 9.82 -4.73 -4.48
N PHE A 60 9.27 -4.45 -5.67
CA PHE A 60 9.55 -3.20 -6.39
C PHE A 60 8.66 -2.03 -5.95
N CYS A 61 7.45 -2.33 -5.51
CA CYS A 61 6.44 -1.35 -5.12
C CYS A 61 6.23 -1.32 -3.59
N SER A 62 7.23 -1.65 -2.78
CA SER A 62 7.03 -1.82 -1.32
C SER A 62 6.43 -0.60 -0.63
N LEU A 63 6.82 0.62 -1.05
CA LEU A 63 6.29 1.86 -0.49
C LEU A 63 4.77 1.98 -0.72
N PRO A 64 4.25 2.06 -1.97
CA PRO A 64 2.81 2.13 -2.20
C PRO A 64 2.06 0.89 -1.71
N TYR A 65 2.65 -0.31 -1.81
CA TYR A 65 2.06 -1.55 -1.30
C TYR A 65 1.76 -1.45 0.21
N THR A 66 2.66 -0.82 0.97
CA THR A 66 2.48 -0.58 2.42
C THR A 66 1.27 0.32 2.71
N TYR A 67 0.99 1.33 1.88
CA TYR A 67 -0.19 2.18 2.07
C TYR A 67 -1.49 1.41 1.86
N PHE A 68 -1.55 0.57 0.82
CA PHE A 68 -2.70 -0.30 0.58
C PHE A 68 -2.91 -1.30 1.73
N LEU A 69 -1.85 -1.97 2.18
CA LEU A 69 -1.93 -2.88 3.33
C LEU A 69 -2.39 -2.17 4.60
N ALA A 70 -1.79 -1.03 4.93
CA ALA A 70 -2.09 -0.28 6.16
C ALA A 70 -3.56 0.16 6.18
N ALA A 71 -4.07 0.69 5.07
CA ALA A 71 -5.47 1.10 4.98
C ALA A 71 -6.43 -0.08 5.20
N ARG A 72 -6.15 -1.23 4.57
CA ARG A 72 -7.01 -2.43 4.65
C ARG A 72 -6.94 -3.13 5.99
N CYS A 73 -5.78 -3.10 6.66
CA CYS A 73 -5.63 -3.56 8.04
C CYS A 73 -6.54 -2.82 9.03
N GLN A 74 -6.84 -1.55 8.73
CA GLN A 74 -7.70 -0.70 9.53
C GLN A 74 -9.15 -0.66 9.05
N ALA A 75 -9.51 -1.39 7.98
CA ALA A 75 -10.89 -1.46 7.53
C ALA A 75 -11.79 -2.10 8.61
N ASP A 76 -13.07 -1.72 8.62
CA ASP A 76 -14.05 -2.26 9.56
C ASP A 76 -14.33 -3.75 9.30
N ARG A 77 -14.42 -4.13 8.01
CA ARG A 77 -14.71 -5.49 7.54
C ARG A 77 -13.66 -5.95 6.52
N PRO A 78 -12.42 -6.25 6.96
CA PRO A 78 -11.38 -6.72 6.05
C PRO A 78 -11.67 -8.15 5.57
N ASN A 79 -11.26 -8.47 4.34
CA ASN A 79 -11.15 -9.86 3.90
C ASN A 79 -9.92 -10.48 4.59
N VAL A 80 -10.12 -11.04 5.78
CA VAL A 80 -9.05 -11.49 6.69
C VAL A 80 -8.11 -12.50 6.03
N ALA A 81 -8.67 -13.55 5.43
CA ALA A 81 -7.88 -14.64 4.84
C ALA A 81 -6.95 -14.12 3.74
N ARG A 82 -7.48 -13.29 2.82
CA ARG A 82 -6.70 -12.73 1.72
C ARG A 82 -5.68 -11.70 2.20
N LEU A 83 -6.06 -10.86 3.15
CA LEU A 83 -5.18 -9.83 3.70
C LEU A 83 -3.99 -10.43 4.46
N ILE A 84 -4.19 -11.51 5.20
CA ILE A 84 -3.08 -12.25 5.84
C ILE A 84 -2.11 -12.78 4.77
N GLN A 85 -2.60 -13.36 3.68
CA GLN A 85 -1.74 -13.86 2.60
C GLN A 85 -0.87 -12.74 2.01
N TYR A 86 -1.45 -11.58 1.71
CA TYR A 86 -0.68 -10.43 1.21
C TYR A 86 0.36 -9.94 2.22
N ILE A 87 0.01 -9.86 3.51
CA ILE A 87 0.95 -9.41 4.55
C ILE A 87 2.11 -10.40 4.65
N LEU A 88 1.84 -11.71 4.70
CA LEU A 88 2.89 -12.72 4.79
C LEU A 88 3.81 -12.70 3.57
N GLN A 89 3.25 -12.60 2.37
CA GLN A 89 4.05 -12.44 1.14
C GLN A 89 4.88 -11.16 1.19
N PHE A 90 4.29 -10.05 1.58
CA PHE A 90 4.97 -8.77 1.66
C PHE A 90 6.16 -8.81 2.63
N LEU A 91 5.97 -9.40 3.81
CA LEU A 91 7.01 -9.51 4.84
C LEU A 91 8.23 -10.34 4.41
N THR A 92 8.13 -11.18 3.38
CA THR A 92 9.27 -11.97 2.88
C THR A 92 10.08 -11.27 1.78
N VAL A 93 9.52 -10.26 1.10
CA VAL A 93 10.16 -9.66 -0.08
C VAL A 93 10.28 -8.14 -0.10
N PHE A 94 9.74 -7.42 0.90
CA PHE A 94 9.76 -5.95 0.86
C PHE A 94 11.18 -5.36 0.87
N ASP A 95 11.36 -4.21 0.21
CA ASP A 95 12.59 -3.43 0.32
C ASP A 95 12.57 -2.56 1.58
N ALA A 96 13.44 -2.89 2.54
CA ALA A 96 13.56 -2.14 3.79
C ALA A 96 13.90 -0.66 3.62
N ARG A 97 14.57 -0.26 2.52
CA ARG A 97 14.89 1.15 2.23
C ARG A 97 13.63 1.96 1.94
N HIS A 98 12.62 1.35 1.32
CA HIS A 98 11.31 1.96 1.09
C HIS A 98 10.53 2.09 2.39
N ILE A 99 10.58 1.08 3.25
CA ILE A 99 9.85 1.06 4.52
C ILE A 99 10.38 2.09 5.52
N ARG A 100 11.68 2.35 5.51
CA ARG A 100 12.30 3.43 6.30
C ARG A 100 11.71 4.81 6.01
N LEU A 101 11.07 5.02 4.85
CA LEU A 101 10.39 6.28 4.51
C LEU A 101 9.02 6.44 5.18
N VAL A 102 8.42 5.32 5.63
CA VAL A 102 7.05 5.25 6.17
C VAL A 102 6.92 4.28 7.36
N PRO A 103 7.74 4.45 8.42
CA PRO A 103 7.73 3.54 9.56
C PRO A 103 6.34 3.43 10.22
N ASP A 104 5.59 4.53 10.30
CA ASP A 104 4.25 4.54 10.88
C ASP A 104 3.26 3.65 10.09
N LYS A 105 3.34 3.65 8.76
CA LYS A 105 2.48 2.81 7.93
C LYS A 105 2.83 1.34 8.07
N PHE A 106 4.12 1.02 8.17
CA PHE A 106 4.54 -0.36 8.42
C PHE A 106 4.11 -0.84 9.82
N LEU A 107 4.20 0.02 10.83
CA LEU A 107 3.66 -0.29 12.15
C LEU A 107 2.15 -0.55 12.11
N GLN A 108 1.39 0.21 11.32
CA GLN A 108 -0.05 -0.04 11.10
C GLN A 108 -0.31 -1.41 10.47
N VAL A 109 0.55 -1.87 9.56
CA VAL A 109 0.46 -3.24 9.00
C VAL A 109 0.72 -4.28 10.08
N ALA A 110 1.76 -4.10 10.91
CA ALA A 110 2.07 -5.03 12.00
C ALA A 110 0.95 -5.12 13.04
N GLN A 111 0.41 -3.97 13.48
CA GLN A 111 -0.76 -3.91 14.36
C GLN A 111 -1.99 -4.55 13.72
N GLY A 112 -2.18 -4.31 12.42
CA GLY A 112 -3.19 -4.95 11.60
C GLY A 112 -3.11 -6.46 11.64
N LEU A 113 -1.92 -7.03 11.41
CA LEU A 113 -1.70 -8.47 11.47
C LEU A 113 -2.10 -9.05 12.83
N CYS A 114 -1.69 -8.41 13.94
CA CYS A 114 -2.09 -8.83 15.28
C CYS A 114 -3.62 -8.77 15.50
N ARG A 115 -4.30 -7.77 14.95
CA ARG A 115 -5.78 -7.69 14.98
C ARG A 115 -6.42 -8.78 14.12
N LEU A 116 -5.85 -9.09 12.95
CA LEU A 116 -6.42 -10.08 12.03
C LEU A 116 -6.32 -11.49 12.60
N THR A 117 -5.25 -11.83 13.34
CA THR A 117 -5.11 -13.15 13.96
C THR A 117 -6.14 -13.39 15.06
N THR A 118 -6.59 -12.35 15.78
CA THR A 118 -7.69 -12.49 16.76
C THR A 118 -9.05 -12.66 16.09
N LEU A 119 -9.23 -12.10 14.88
CA LEU A 119 -10.45 -12.26 14.09
C LEU A 119 -10.52 -13.61 13.38
N TYR A 120 -9.39 -14.19 12.98
CA TYR A 120 -9.33 -15.48 12.28
C TYR A 120 -9.54 -16.69 13.20
N GLY A 121 -9.24 -16.55 14.49
CA GLY A 121 -9.38 -17.62 15.49
C GLY A 121 -10.76 -17.73 16.15
N ASN A 122 -11.71 -16.88 15.78
CA ASN A 122 -13.12 -16.94 16.20
C ASN A 122 -14.01 -17.35 15.02
#